data_AF-A0A8D8NVA7-F1
#
_entry.id   AF-A0A8D8NVA7-F1
#
_cell.length_a   1.000
_cell.length_b   1.000
_cell.length_c   1.000
_cell.angle_alpha   90.00
_cell.angle_beta   90.00
_cell.angle_gamma   90.00
#
_symmetry.space_group_name_H-M   'P 1'
#
loop_
_entity.id
_entity.type
_entity.pdbx_description
1 polymer ?
#
loop_
_entity_poly.entity_id
_entity_poly.type
_entity_poly.pdbx_seq_one_letter_code
_entity_poly.pdbx_strand_id
1 'polypeptide(L)'
;LISSRFGVMDAEIGPDFHRKEFPESWLWTDMAAVNPSGQLEFSAIVPDTITGWSISAITINPEHGLGLLDHPISLATLKSFFITVNLAYSILKTEVAVVEVFLYNYLKKSIDVSVELAVDTVDFTVVD
;
A
#
# COMPACT_ATOMS: atom_id res chain seq x y z
N LEU A 1 -12.86 -11.51 -2.07
CA LEU A 1 -11.81 -10.55 -1.68
C LEU A 1 -11.14 -11.08 -0.43
N ILE A 2 -10.10 -11.89 -0.58
CA ILE A 2 -9.39 -12.50 0.55
C ILE A 2 -8.27 -11.51 0.92
N SER A 3 -8.48 -10.77 2.01
CA SER A 3 -7.43 -9.93 2.61
C SER A 3 -6.70 -10.80 3.64
N SER A 4 -5.51 -11.28 3.27
CA SER A 4 -4.63 -12.04 4.16
C SER A 4 -3.70 -11.09 4.91
N ARG A 5 -3.80 -11.10 6.24
CA ARG A 5 -3.04 -10.27 7.16
C ARG A 5 -1.60 -10.77 7.25
N PHE A 6 -0.61 -10.00 6.79
CA PHE A 6 0.81 -10.32 6.99
C PHE A 6 1.54 -9.11 7.61
N GLY A 7 2.10 -9.32 8.79
CA GLY A 7 2.80 -8.34 9.60
C GLY A 7 4.24 -8.79 9.82
N VAL A 8 5.16 -7.84 9.70
CA VAL A 8 6.56 -7.98 10.12
C VAL A 8 6.62 -7.55 11.59
N MET A 9 7.26 -8.34 12.45
CA MET A 9 7.50 -7.98 13.84
C MET A 9 8.67 -6.99 13.92
N ASP A 10 8.39 -5.69 13.83
CA ASP A 10 9.32 -4.63 14.27
C ASP A 10 9.08 -4.34 15.76
N ALA A 11 10.10 -4.54 16.58
CA ALA A 11 10.03 -4.54 18.05
C ALA A 11 9.76 -3.16 18.73
N GLU A 12 9.31 -2.14 17.99
CA GLU A 12 8.87 -0.86 18.55
C GLU A 12 7.41 -0.49 18.20
N ILE A 13 6.68 -1.35 17.48
CA ILE A 13 5.29 -1.14 17.11
C ILE A 13 4.46 -2.24 17.77
N GLY A 14 3.38 -1.88 18.46
CA GLY A 14 2.52 -2.82 19.20
C GLY A 14 2.03 -4.02 18.37
N PRO A 15 1.50 -5.08 19.02
CA PRO A 15 1.55 -6.47 18.55
C PRO A 15 0.68 -6.85 17.33
N ASP A 16 0.18 -5.92 16.50
CA ASP A 16 -0.72 -6.28 15.40
C ASP A 16 -0.73 -5.28 14.20
N PHE A 17 0.42 -4.71 13.81
CA PHE A 17 0.47 -3.89 12.58
C PHE A 17 0.67 -4.77 11.33
N HIS A 18 -0.42 -5.40 10.89
CA HIS A 18 -0.47 -6.08 9.60
C HIS A 18 -0.90 -5.08 8.53
N ARG A 19 -0.18 -5.02 7.40
CA ARG A 19 -0.58 -4.20 6.25
C ARG A 19 -1.88 -4.78 5.69
N LYS A 20 -2.96 -3.99 5.77
CA LYS A 20 -4.31 -4.41 5.34
C LYS A 20 -4.80 -3.62 4.12
N GLU A 21 -4.25 -2.44 3.90
CA GLU A 21 -4.74 -1.52 2.89
C GLU A 21 -3.78 -1.45 1.70
N PHE A 22 -4.21 -2.08 0.61
CA PHE A 22 -3.56 -2.04 -0.69
C PHE A 22 -4.49 -1.39 -1.73
N PRO A 23 -4.84 -0.10 -1.58
CA PRO A 23 -5.69 0.57 -2.56
C PRO A 23 -4.93 0.78 -3.87
N GLU A 24 -5.61 0.65 -5.00
CA GLU A 24 -5.03 1.01 -6.32
C GLU A 24 -4.98 2.53 -6.53
N SER A 25 -5.87 3.27 -5.86
CA SER A 25 -5.94 4.73 -5.92
C SER A 25 -6.11 5.32 -4.52
N TRP A 26 -5.43 6.43 -4.24
CA TRP A 26 -5.43 7.11 -2.95
C TRP A 26 -5.55 8.62 -3.16
N LEU A 27 -6.02 9.34 -2.12
CA LEU A 27 -6.13 10.80 -2.07
C LEU A 27 -7.18 11.41 -3.04
N TRP A 28 -8.38 10.82 -3.09
CA TRP A 28 -9.54 11.45 -3.72
C TRP A 28 -10.21 12.43 -2.75
N THR A 29 -9.76 13.68 -2.74
CA THR A 29 -10.34 14.73 -1.90
C THR A 29 -10.45 16.06 -2.62
N ASP A 30 -11.55 16.76 -2.36
CA ASP A 30 -11.73 18.15 -2.76
C ASP A 30 -11.07 19.06 -1.72
N MET A 31 -10.32 20.07 -2.18
CA MET A 31 -9.68 21.05 -1.29
C MET A 31 -10.15 22.45 -1.66
N ALA A 32 -10.99 23.05 -0.81
CA ALA A 32 -11.64 24.33 -1.10
C ALA A 32 -10.84 25.56 -0.63
N ALA A 33 -9.86 25.39 0.26
CA ALA A 33 -9.14 26.50 0.89
C ALA A 33 -7.73 26.64 0.29
N VAL A 34 -7.63 27.44 -0.76
CA VAL A 34 -6.35 27.94 -1.27
C VAL A 34 -6.04 29.24 -0.52
N ASN A 35 -4.80 29.43 -0.06
CA ASN A 35 -4.43 30.66 0.63
C ASN A 35 -4.58 31.88 -0.30
N PRO A 36 -4.63 33.14 0.22
CA PRO A 36 -4.77 34.34 -0.62
C PRO A 36 -3.67 34.51 -1.68
N SER A 37 -2.56 33.77 -1.54
CA SER A 37 -1.45 33.72 -2.50
C SER A 37 -1.55 32.56 -3.51
N GLY A 38 -2.67 31.82 -3.57
CA GLY A 38 -2.89 30.77 -4.58
C GLY A 38 -2.20 29.43 -4.28
N GLN A 39 -1.70 29.20 -3.06
CA GLN A 39 -1.02 27.96 -2.66
C GLN A 39 -1.91 27.10 -1.77
N LEU A 40 -1.80 25.79 -1.94
CA LEU A 40 -2.51 24.76 -1.20
C LEU A 40 -1.48 23.83 -0.55
N GLU A 41 -1.47 23.80 0.78
CA GLU A 41 -0.66 22.84 1.56
C GLU A 41 -1.60 21.78 2.15
N PHE A 42 -1.23 20.51 2.00
CA PHE A 42 -2.01 19.39 2.54
C PHE A 42 -1.09 18.33 3.13
N SER A 43 -1.59 17.64 4.15
CA SER A 43 -0.93 16.51 4.78
C SER A 43 -1.88 15.33 4.78
N ALA A 44 -1.45 14.21 4.22
CA ALA A 44 -2.23 12.98 4.14
C ALA A 44 -1.34 11.77 4.47
N ILE A 45 -1.93 10.77 5.11
CA ILE A 45 -1.22 9.53 5.45
C ILE A 45 -1.13 8.66 4.21
N VAL A 46 0.10 8.36 3.80
CA VAL A 46 0.37 7.53 2.63
C VAL A 46 0.03 6.06 2.93
N PRO A 47 -0.63 5.33 2.02
CA PRO A 47 -0.95 3.93 2.23
C PRO A 47 0.30 3.07 2.39
N ASP A 48 0.12 1.92 3.03
CA ASP A 48 1.17 0.93 3.30
C ASP A 48 1.70 0.18 2.06
N THR A 49 1.17 0.50 0.88
CA THR A 49 1.57 -0.10 -0.39
C THR A 49 2.96 0.40 -0.76
N ILE A 50 3.88 -0.51 -1.08
CA ILE A 50 5.27 -0.20 -1.45
C ILE A 50 5.31 0.01 -2.95
N THR A 51 4.90 1.19 -3.40
CA THR A 51 4.74 1.54 -4.81
C THR A 51 5.10 3.00 -5.07
N GLY A 52 5.21 3.37 -6.34
CA GLY A 52 5.26 4.76 -6.77
C GLY A 52 3.85 5.31 -6.91
N TRP A 53 3.52 6.34 -6.16
CA TRP A 53 2.31 7.13 -6.30
C TRP A 53 2.55 8.30 -7.26
N SER A 54 1.59 8.55 -8.15
CA SER A 54 1.59 9.73 -9.02
C SER A 54 0.40 10.60 -8.65
N ILE A 55 0.65 11.75 -8.04
CA ILE A 55 -0.37 12.68 -7.57
C ILE A 55 -0.67 13.69 -8.68
N SER A 56 -1.93 13.79 -9.06
CA SER A 56 -2.44 14.79 -10.01
C SER A 56 -3.54 15.62 -9.34
N ALA A 57 -3.65 16.89 -9.72
CA ALA A 57 -4.65 17.80 -9.16
C ALA A 57 -5.29 18.64 -10.27
N ILE A 58 -6.59 18.89 -10.12
CA ILE A 58 -7.39 19.76 -10.99
C ILE A 58 -7.97 20.86 -10.12
N THR A 59 -7.86 22.12 -10.56
CA THR A 59 -8.37 23.28 -9.84
C THR A 59 -9.40 24.02 -10.69
N ILE A 60 -10.38 24.63 -10.05
CA ILE A 60 -11.43 25.43 -10.71
C ILE A 60 -11.54 26.76 -9.98
N ASN A 61 -11.32 27.85 -10.69
CA ASN A 61 -11.44 29.21 -10.18
C ASN A 61 -12.43 30.02 -11.05
N PRO A 62 -13.40 30.76 -10.47
CA PRO A 62 -14.30 31.63 -11.24
C PRO A 62 -13.60 32.69 -12.11
N GLU A 63 -12.44 33.22 -11.69
CA GLU A 63 -11.71 34.26 -12.43
C GLU A 63 -10.70 33.68 -13.43
N HIS A 64 -10.03 32.58 -13.07
CA HIS A 64 -8.94 32.00 -13.86
C HIS A 64 -9.33 30.73 -14.64
N GLY A 65 -10.54 30.21 -14.44
CA GLY A 65 -11.04 29.01 -15.11
C GLY A 65 -10.48 27.71 -14.51
N LEU A 66 -10.29 26.70 -15.37
CA LEU A 66 -9.76 25.39 -15.00
C LEU A 66 -8.23 25.39 -15.06
N GLY A 67 -7.59 24.98 -13.96
CA GLY A 67 -6.17 24.72 -13.88
C GLY A 67 -5.89 23.22 -13.79
N LEU A 68 -4.84 22.77 -14.47
CA LEU A 68 -4.29 21.43 -14.33
C LEU A 68 -2.86 21.55 -13.83
N LEU A 69 -2.43 20.61 -13.00
CA LEU A 69 -1.02 20.49 -12.65
C LEU A 69 -0.20 20.08 -13.89
N ASP A 70 0.76 20.91 -14.31
CA ASP A 70 1.57 20.68 -15.52
C ASP A 70 2.31 19.33 -15.50
N HIS A 71 2.78 18.91 -14.31
CA HIS A 71 3.48 17.65 -14.11
C HIS A 71 2.99 16.94 -12.85
N PRO A 72 2.60 15.65 -12.93
CA PRO A 72 2.26 14.87 -11.75
C PRO A 72 3.41 14.77 -10.76
N ILE A 73 3.10 14.86 -9.47
CA ILE A 73 4.09 14.71 -8.40
C ILE A 73 4.29 13.21 -8.14
N SER A 74 5.54 12.75 -8.30
CA SER A 74 5.90 11.36 -8.03
C SER A 74 6.35 11.18 -6.58
N LEU A 75 5.71 10.27 -5.86
CA LEU A 75 6.02 9.92 -4.47
C LEU A 75 6.29 8.41 -4.38
N ALA A 76 7.48 8.01 -3.95
CA ALA A 76 7.81 6.61 -3.75
C ALA A 76 7.70 6.22 -2.27
N THR A 77 6.85 5.24 -1.96
CA THR A 77 6.83 4.60 -0.64
C THR A 77 7.70 3.36 -0.65
N LEU A 78 8.86 3.46 0.00
CA LEU A 78 9.81 2.36 0.12
C LEU A 78 9.92 1.95 1.59
N LYS A 79 9.86 0.63 1.84
CA LYS A 79 10.23 0.04 3.12
C LYS A 79 11.52 -0.74 2.92
N SER A 80 12.44 -0.63 3.88
CA SER A 80 13.75 -1.30 3.81
C SER A 80 13.66 -2.81 3.98
N PHE A 81 12.56 -3.33 4.52
CA PHE A 81 12.29 -4.75 4.64
C PHE A 81 10.79 -4.99 4.43
N PHE A 82 10.43 -5.89 3.52
CA PHE A 82 9.03 -6.21 3.24
C PHE A 82 8.83 -7.56 2.58
N ILE A 83 7.61 -8.07 2.71
CA ILE A 83 7.14 -9.30 2.09
C ILE A 83 6.14 -9.00 0.98
N THR A 84 6.16 -9.75 -0.11
CA THR A 84 5.19 -9.67 -1.22
C THR A 84 4.70 -11.05 -1.55
N VAL A 85 3.41 -11.20 -1.83
CA VAL A 85 2.80 -12.48 -2.19
C VAL A 85 2.34 -12.40 -3.63
N ASN A 86 2.75 -13.36 -4.45
CA ASN A 86 2.24 -13.51 -5.81
C ASN A 86 1.03 -14.44 -5.75
N LEU A 87 -0.16 -13.83 -5.78
CA LEU A 87 -1.44 -14.53 -5.77
C LEU A 87 -2.12 -14.33 -7.12
N ALA A 88 -2.57 -15.42 -7.72
CA ALA A 88 -3.44 -15.35 -8.89
C ALA A 88 -4.74 -14.62 -8.54
N TYR A 89 -5.33 -13.93 -9.52
CA TYR A 89 -6.58 -13.16 -9.33
C TYR A 89 -7.71 -13.99 -8.69
N SER A 90 -7.77 -15.28 -9.01
CA SER A 90 -8.75 -16.22 -8.46
C SER A 90 -8.16 -17.61 -8.34
N ILE A 91 -8.54 -18.31 -7.26
CA ILE A 91 -8.24 -19.73 -7.04
C ILE A 91 -9.57 -20.47 -6.94
N LEU A 92 -9.67 -21.63 -7.60
CA LEU A 92 -10.84 -22.49 -7.49
C LEU A 92 -10.84 -23.23 -6.15
N LYS A 93 -12.00 -23.28 -5.47
CA LYS A 93 -12.17 -23.83 -4.10
C LYS A 93 -11.92 -25.35 -3.94
N THR A 94 -11.28 -26.00 -4.90
CA THR A 94 -11.00 -27.45 -4.91
C THR A 94 -9.64 -27.78 -5.51
N GLU A 95 -8.82 -26.78 -5.85
CA GLU A 95 -7.51 -26.97 -6.45
C GLU A 95 -6.38 -26.60 -5.49
N VAL A 96 -5.24 -27.27 -5.63
CA VAL A 96 -4.02 -26.90 -4.92
C VAL A 96 -3.41 -25.72 -5.65
N ALA A 97 -3.46 -24.55 -5.03
CA ALA A 97 -2.77 -23.37 -5.51
C ALA A 97 -1.42 -23.22 -4.79
N VAL A 98 -0.37 -23.00 -5.58
CA VAL A 98 0.94 -22.63 -5.05
C VAL A 98 0.93 -21.13 -4.84
N VAL A 99 1.16 -20.70 -3.60
CA VAL A 99 1.30 -19.30 -3.24
C VAL A 99 2.79 -18.99 -3.09
N GLU A 100 3.32 -18.19 -4.00
CA GLU A 100 4.72 -17.78 -3.94
C GLU A 100 4.86 -16.54 -3.08
N VAL A 101 5.81 -16.58 -2.15
CA VAL A 101 6.08 -15.49 -1.22
C VAL A 101 7.51 -15.01 -1.41
N PHE A 102 7.66 -13.72 -1.65
CA PHE A 102 8.94 -13.05 -1.84
C PHE A 102 9.26 -12.18 -0.63
N LEU A 103 10.45 -12.38 -0.06
CA LEU A 103 10.95 -11.55 1.02
C LEU A 103 12.10 -10.69 0.52
N TYR A 104 11.95 -9.38 0.68
CA TYR A 104 12.93 -8.39 0.27
C TYR A 104 13.58 -7.76 1.49
N ASN A 105 14.90 -7.90 1.59
CA ASN A 105 15.72 -7.21 2.58
C ASN A 105 16.68 -6.25 1.88
N TYR A 106 16.42 -4.95 2.02
CA TYR A 106 17.27 -3.87 1.52
C TYR A 106 18.15 -3.26 2.63
N LEU A 107 18.17 -3.85 3.83
CA LEU A 107 19.07 -3.43 4.90
C LEU A 107 20.50 -3.89 4.60
N LYS A 108 21.48 -3.13 5.08
CA LYS A 108 22.91 -3.50 4.97
C LYS A 108 23.32 -4.67 5.88
N LYS A 109 22.38 -5.24 6.62
CA LYS A 109 22.61 -6.29 7.62
C LYS A 109 21.78 -7.52 7.27
N SER A 110 22.36 -8.69 7.48
CA SER A 110 21.61 -9.95 7.47
C SER A 110 20.73 -10.01 8.70
N ILE A 111 19.49 -10.44 8.53
CA ILE A 111 18.51 -10.62 9.60
C ILE A 111 17.94 -12.02 9.50
N ASP A 112 17.79 -12.69 10.64
CA ASP A 112 17.10 -13.97 10.72
C ASP A 112 15.61 -13.70 10.91
N VAL A 113 14.80 -14.35 10.09
CA VAL A 113 13.37 -14.06 9.96
C VAL A 113 12.59 -15.37 9.90
N SER A 114 11.56 -15.48 10.72
CA SER A 114 10.58 -16.56 10.64
C SER A 114 9.39 -16.07 9.82
N VAL A 115 8.95 -16.87 8.86
CA VAL A 115 7.76 -16.57 8.05
C VAL A 115 6.71 -17.60 8.39
N GLU A 116 5.59 -17.14 8.91
CA GLU A 116 4.46 -17.99 9.32
C GLU A 116 3.21 -17.62 8.52
N LEU A 117 2.51 -18.65 8.04
CA LEU A 117 1.21 -18.51 7.39
C LEU A 117 0.10 -18.70 8.44
N ALA A 118 -0.56 -17.61 8.80
CA ALA A 118 -1.73 -17.67 9.68
C ALA A 118 -2.99 -18.04 8.86
N VAL A 119 -3.57 -19.20 9.13
CA VAL A 119 -4.84 -19.66 8.52
C VAL A 119 -6.00 -19.31 9.45
N ASP A 120 -6.75 -18.28 9.11
CA ASP A 120 -7.88 -17.79 9.91
C ASP A 120 -9.24 -18.32 9.42
N THR A 121 -9.30 -18.96 8.25
CA THR A 121 -10.57 -19.42 7.64
C THR A 121 -10.58 -20.90 7.32
N VAL A 122 -11.74 -21.53 7.53
CA VAL A 122 -12.04 -22.96 7.31
C VAL A 122 -12.02 -23.35 5.82
N ASP A 123 -11.90 -22.37 4.91
CA ASP A 123 -12.02 -22.56 3.47
C ASP A 123 -10.73 -23.09 2.80
N PHE A 124 -9.58 -22.99 3.46
CA PHE A 124 -8.29 -23.38 2.87
C PHE A 124 -7.50 -24.24 3.85
N THR A 125 -6.90 -25.32 3.32
CA THR A 125 -6.00 -26.19 4.07
C THR A 125 -4.62 -26.14 3.43
N VAL A 126 -3.59 -26.07 4.26
CA VAL A 126 -2.20 -26.14 3.79
C VAL A 126 -1.92 -27.61 3.48
N VAL A 127 -1.52 -27.88 2.24
CA VAL A 127 -1.08 -29.21 1.80
C VAL A 127 0.44 -29.13 1.66
N ASP A 128 1.14 -29.95 2.44
CA ASP A 128 2.61 -30.08 2.48
C ASP A 128 3.12 -31.00 1.36
#